data_AF-A0A154PD01-F1
#
_entry.id   AF-A0A154PD01-F1
#
_cell.length_a   1.000
_cell.length_b   1.000
_cell.length_c   1.000
_cell.angle_alpha   90.00
_cell.angle_beta   90.00
_cell.angle_gamma   90.00
#
_symmetry.space_group_name_H-M   'P 1'
#
loop_
_entity.id
_entity.type
_entity.pdbx_description
1 polymer ?
#
loop_
_entity_poly.entity_id
_entity_poly.type
_entity_poly.pdbx_seq_one_letter_code
_entity_poly.pdbx_strand_id
1 'polypeptide(L)'
;LKENYLEILNSEDFLAFIANYKFTIAFENAICQDYITEKLWRPLIVGSVPIYYGSPSFKDWLPNNMSAISVLDFKDPKSLADLLHNLSNNEIEYNKYLTHKLVDNYGIDNKELKIALERNNKWSRNEFGNYVDEFECLVCNNIQNMNKQKTKIVDLKHYDCPLPIHPIKKTTDHQNWWTKQWILEKCGAKVLVQYLKNNLTINMENFEKSKIDLYVKNQC
;
A
#
# COMPACT_ATOMS: atom_id res chain seq x y z
N LEU A 1 -5.50 12.31 -23.27
CA LEU A 1 -4.98 11.66 -22.04
C LEU A 1 -4.22 12.72 -21.24
N LYS A 2 -4.94 13.66 -20.59
CA LYS A 2 -4.33 14.73 -19.78
C LYS A 2 -5.26 15.08 -18.63
N GLU A 3 -5.51 14.10 -17.79
CA GLU A 3 -5.91 14.34 -16.40
C GLU A 3 -4.88 13.60 -15.57
N ASN A 4 -4.32 14.29 -14.57
CA ASN A 4 -3.35 13.72 -13.66
C ASN A 4 -4.02 12.54 -12.96
N TYR A 5 -3.53 11.32 -13.18
CA TYR A 5 -4.17 10.12 -12.64
C TYR A 5 -4.37 10.19 -11.12
N LEU A 6 -3.49 10.93 -10.43
CA LEU A 6 -3.57 11.19 -8.98
C LEU A 6 -4.80 12.02 -8.60
N GLU A 7 -5.28 12.89 -9.47
CA GLU A 7 -6.49 13.71 -9.26
C GLU A 7 -7.77 12.88 -9.37
N ILE A 8 -7.76 11.79 -10.16
CA ILE A 8 -8.93 10.93 -10.37
C ILE A 8 -9.02 9.81 -9.32
N LEU A 9 -7.92 9.48 -8.62
CA LEU A 9 -7.88 8.36 -7.67
C LEU A 9 -8.98 8.42 -6.60
N ASN A 10 -9.41 9.63 -6.23
CA ASN A 10 -10.45 9.89 -5.25
C ASN A 10 -11.57 10.80 -5.81
N SER A 11 -11.83 10.75 -7.13
CA SER A 11 -12.92 11.53 -7.71
C SER A 11 -14.27 11.13 -7.10
N GLU A 12 -15.19 12.10 -6.98
CA GLU A 12 -16.51 11.86 -6.40
C GLU A 12 -17.26 10.76 -7.16
N ASP A 13 -17.21 10.77 -8.50
CA ASP A 13 -17.84 9.75 -9.35
C ASP A 13 -17.30 8.34 -9.04
N PHE A 14 -15.98 8.21 -8.84
CA PHE A 14 -15.37 6.91 -8.56
C PHE A 14 -15.72 6.42 -7.15
N LEU A 15 -15.70 7.31 -6.16
CA LEU A 15 -16.11 6.99 -4.80
C LEU A 15 -17.60 6.63 -4.72
N ALA A 16 -18.46 7.37 -5.44
CA ALA A 16 -19.88 7.09 -5.55
C ALA A 16 -20.13 5.71 -6.21
N PHE A 17 -19.35 5.35 -7.23
CA PHE A 17 -19.41 4.01 -7.83
C PHE A 17 -19.11 2.93 -6.79
N ILE A 18 -18.00 3.05 -6.03
CA ILE A 18 -17.62 2.07 -5.00
C ILE A 18 -18.70 1.94 -3.91
N ALA A 19 -19.33 3.05 -3.52
CA ALA A 19 -20.36 3.08 -2.48
C ALA A 19 -21.59 2.19 -2.78
N ASN A 20 -21.82 1.83 -4.05
CA ASN A 20 -22.92 0.95 -4.44
C ASN A 20 -22.67 -0.54 -4.13
N TYR A 21 -21.49 -0.90 -3.65
CA TYR A 21 -21.10 -2.30 -3.40
C TYR A 21 -20.86 -2.56 -1.92
N LYS A 22 -21.28 -3.75 -1.45
CA LYS A 22 -20.99 -4.21 -0.08
C LYS A 22 -19.50 -4.48 0.15
N PHE A 23 -18.82 -5.00 -0.88
CA PHE A 23 -17.43 -5.41 -0.78
C PHE A 23 -16.62 -4.85 -1.93
N THR A 24 -15.38 -4.47 -1.64
CA THR A 24 -14.40 -4.01 -2.63
C THR A 24 -13.14 -4.85 -2.55
N ILE A 25 -12.71 -5.45 -3.67
CA ILE A 25 -11.42 -6.13 -3.74
C ILE A 25 -10.32 -5.07 -3.71
N ALA A 26 -9.57 -5.04 -2.61
CA ALA A 26 -8.55 -4.04 -2.30
C ALA A 26 -7.16 -4.70 -2.29
N PHE A 27 -6.74 -5.22 -3.44
CA PHE A 27 -5.45 -5.94 -3.55
C PHE A 27 -4.34 -4.99 -3.94
N GLU A 28 -3.21 -5.09 -3.25
CA GLU A 28 -1.99 -4.38 -3.63
C GLU A 28 -1.24 -5.12 -4.73
N ASN A 29 -0.39 -4.37 -5.43
CA ASN A 29 0.48 -4.94 -6.46
C ASN A 29 1.60 -5.83 -5.88
N ALA A 30 1.84 -5.71 -4.57
CA ALA A 30 2.89 -6.42 -3.85
C ALA A 30 2.49 -6.65 -2.38
N ILE A 31 3.03 -7.70 -1.77
CA ILE A 31 2.84 -8.01 -0.34
C ILE A 31 4.12 -7.59 0.36
N CYS A 32 4.17 -6.34 0.80
CA CYS A 32 5.33 -5.77 1.47
C CYS A 32 4.89 -5.15 2.79
N GLN A 33 5.77 -5.17 3.78
CA GLN A 33 5.57 -4.42 5.02
C GLN A 33 5.29 -2.95 4.70
N ASP A 34 4.26 -2.39 5.33
CA ASP A 34 3.83 -0.99 5.24
C ASP A 34 3.40 -0.50 3.83
N TYR A 35 3.34 -1.37 2.82
CA TYR A 35 2.83 -1.04 1.49
C TYR A 35 1.29 -1.07 1.46
N ILE A 36 0.70 0.02 1.92
CA ILE A 36 -0.76 0.23 2.00
C ILE A 36 -1.10 1.46 1.18
N THR A 37 -1.96 1.30 0.18
CA THR A 37 -2.29 2.37 -0.77
C THR A 37 -3.75 2.77 -0.68
N GLU A 38 -4.19 3.63 -1.59
CA GLU A 38 -5.56 4.13 -1.70
C GLU A 38 -6.60 3.00 -1.83
N LYS A 39 -6.18 1.80 -2.26
CA LYS A 39 -7.04 0.63 -2.45
C LYS A 39 -7.71 0.19 -1.16
N LEU A 40 -7.00 0.25 -0.02
CA LEU A 40 -7.60 -0.04 1.29
C LEU A 40 -8.54 1.10 1.74
N TRP A 41 -8.11 2.34 1.56
CA TRP A 41 -8.76 3.50 2.17
C TRP A 41 -10.06 3.90 1.49
N ARG A 42 -10.12 3.88 0.15
CA ARG A 42 -11.33 4.27 -0.61
C ARG A 42 -12.59 3.53 -0.18
N PRO A 43 -12.63 2.19 -0.12
CA PRO A 43 -13.82 1.48 0.34
C PRO A 43 -14.18 1.79 1.80
N LEU A 44 -13.18 1.89 2.70
CA LEU A 44 -13.41 2.25 4.11
C LEU A 44 -14.11 3.60 4.27
N ILE A 45 -13.75 4.59 3.45
CA ILE A 45 -14.31 5.95 3.47
C ILE A 45 -15.79 5.92 3.06
N VAL A 46 -16.13 5.18 2.01
CA VAL A 46 -17.46 5.16 1.40
C VAL A 46 -18.40 4.09 1.97
N GLY A 47 -17.94 3.27 2.91
CA GLY A 47 -18.77 2.26 3.58
C GLY A 47 -18.91 0.94 2.82
N SER A 48 -17.97 0.64 1.91
CA SER A 48 -17.79 -0.71 1.36
C SER A 48 -16.71 -1.43 2.17
N VAL A 49 -16.91 -2.72 2.47
CA VAL A 49 -15.94 -3.50 3.24
C VAL A 49 -14.79 -3.96 2.33
N PRO A 50 -13.54 -3.52 2.54
CA PRO A 50 -12.41 -3.99 1.76
C PRO A 50 -12.10 -5.47 2.01
N ILE A 51 -11.93 -6.22 0.93
CA ILE A 51 -11.31 -7.54 0.90
C ILE A 51 -9.84 -7.31 0.53
N TYR A 52 -8.97 -7.31 1.54
CA TYR A 52 -7.60 -6.81 1.43
C TYR A 52 -6.58 -7.95 1.26
N TYR A 53 -5.65 -7.74 0.33
CA TYR A 53 -4.48 -8.59 0.11
C TYR A 53 -3.29 -7.70 -0.24
N GLY A 54 -2.38 -7.50 0.71
CA GLY A 54 -1.29 -6.53 0.59
C GLY A 54 -0.41 -6.55 1.83
N SER A 55 -0.10 -5.40 2.41
CA SER A 55 0.76 -5.31 3.58
C SER A 55 0.28 -6.19 4.75
N PRO A 56 1.16 -7.00 5.37
CA PRO A 56 0.84 -7.71 6.60
C PRO A 56 0.49 -6.79 7.78
N SER A 57 0.97 -5.53 7.78
CA SER A 57 0.72 -4.55 8.85
C SER A 57 -0.57 -3.75 8.68
N PHE A 58 -1.38 -4.00 7.65
CA PHE A 58 -2.55 -3.15 7.37
C PHE A 58 -3.54 -3.06 8.54
N LYS A 59 -3.63 -4.11 9.36
CA LYS A 59 -4.48 -4.15 10.55
C LYS A 59 -4.09 -3.09 11.58
N ASP A 60 -2.82 -2.66 11.63
CA ASP A 60 -2.33 -1.64 12.56
C ASP A 60 -2.91 -0.24 12.25
N TRP A 61 -3.47 -0.07 11.05
CA TRP A 61 -3.94 1.22 10.54
C TRP A 61 -5.46 1.28 10.35
N LEU A 62 -6.19 0.21 10.66
CA LEU A 62 -7.65 0.20 10.59
C LEU A 62 -8.27 0.97 11.77
N PRO A 63 -9.47 1.57 11.61
CA PRO A 63 -10.15 2.22 12.73
C PRO A 63 -10.50 1.24 13.86
N ASN A 64 -10.70 -0.04 13.51
CA ASN A 64 -10.85 -1.16 14.44
C ASN A 64 -10.39 -2.47 13.79
N ASN A 65 -10.41 -3.56 14.54
CA ASN A 65 -9.88 -4.85 14.10
C ASN A 65 -10.75 -5.57 13.05
N MET A 66 -11.91 -5.03 12.68
CA MET A 66 -12.91 -5.70 11.85
C MET A 66 -13.31 -4.93 10.60
N SER A 67 -12.91 -3.68 10.42
CA SER A 67 -13.31 -2.87 9.26
C SER A 67 -12.83 -3.37 7.90
N ALA A 68 -12.05 -4.45 7.85
CA ALA A 68 -11.52 -5.04 6.63
C ALA A 68 -11.37 -6.55 6.75
N ILE A 69 -11.50 -7.26 5.63
CA ILE A 69 -11.35 -8.72 5.55
C ILE A 69 -9.98 -9.04 4.94
N SER A 70 -9.09 -9.64 5.73
CA SER A 70 -7.79 -10.11 5.26
C SER A 70 -7.94 -11.40 4.46
N VAL A 71 -7.52 -11.43 3.19
CA VAL A 71 -7.45 -12.68 2.41
C VAL A 71 -6.46 -13.68 3.02
N LEU A 72 -5.43 -13.18 3.72
CA LEU A 72 -4.41 -14.01 4.36
C LEU A 72 -4.94 -14.82 5.56
N ASP A 73 -6.11 -14.47 6.11
CA ASP A 73 -6.71 -15.15 7.25
C ASP A 73 -7.45 -16.44 6.83
N PHE A 74 -7.60 -16.68 5.53
CA PHE A 74 -8.34 -17.81 4.97
C PHE A 74 -7.39 -18.87 4.40
N LYS A 75 -7.77 -20.13 4.60
CA LYS A 75 -7.02 -21.28 4.07
C LYS A 75 -7.11 -21.35 2.54
N ASP A 76 -8.27 -21.03 1.99
CA ASP A 76 -8.57 -21.13 0.57
C ASP A 76 -9.65 -20.13 0.12
N PRO A 77 -9.76 -19.85 -1.19
CA PRO A 77 -10.76 -18.90 -1.72
C PRO A 77 -12.21 -19.30 -1.42
N LYS A 78 -12.51 -20.59 -1.23
CA LYS A 78 -13.87 -21.05 -0.94
C LYS A 78 -14.28 -20.60 0.46
N SER A 79 -13.42 -20.77 1.45
CA SER A 79 -13.71 -20.32 2.82
C SER A 79 -13.94 -18.80 2.92
N LEU A 80 -13.23 -18.00 2.12
CA LEU A 80 -13.50 -16.57 1.99
C LEU A 80 -14.86 -16.31 1.34
N ALA A 81 -15.16 -17.00 0.24
CA ALA A 81 -16.44 -16.86 -0.45
C ALA A 81 -17.64 -17.23 0.44
N ASP A 82 -17.51 -18.29 1.24
CA ASP A 82 -18.54 -18.73 2.20
C ASP A 82 -18.81 -17.63 3.26
N LEU A 83 -17.76 -16.98 3.79
CA LEU A 83 -17.93 -15.83 4.68
C LEU A 83 -18.66 -14.67 3.98
N LEU A 84 -18.21 -14.29 2.78
CA LEU A 84 -18.79 -13.17 2.04
C LEU A 84 -20.27 -13.43 1.72
N HIS A 85 -20.65 -14.67 1.41
CA HIS A 85 -22.04 -15.05 1.18
C HIS A 85 -22.88 -14.92 2.46
N ASN A 86 -22.37 -15.40 3.59
CA ASN A 86 -23.04 -15.27 4.89
C ASN A 86 -23.25 -13.79 5.28
N LEU A 87 -22.22 -12.96 5.14
CA LEU A 87 -22.30 -11.52 5.42
C LEU A 87 -23.25 -10.81 4.44
N SER A 88 -23.23 -11.18 3.16
CA SER A 88 -24.13 -10.59 2.17
C SER A 88 -25.61 -10.82 2.50
N ASN A 89 -25.94 -11.95 3.13
CA ASN A 89 -27.29 -12.33 3.51
C ASN A 89 -27.67 -11.95 4.95
N ASN A 90 -26.74 -11.40 5.74
CA ASN A 90 -26.97 -11.03 7.13
C ASN A 90 -26.50 -9.59 7.39
N GLU A 91 -27.44 -8.66 7.32
CA GLU A 91 -27.18 -7.23 7.49
C GLU A 91 -26.63 -6.88 8.88
N ILE A 92 -27.09 -7.56 9.93
CA ILE A 92 -26.60 -7.33 11.29
C ILE A 92 -25.11 -7.68 11.38
N GLU A 93 -24.71 -8.83 10.85
CA GLU A 93 -23.31 -9.24 10.86
C GLU A 93 -22.45 -8.36 9.95
N TYR A 94 -22.96 -8.01 8.77
CA TYR A 94 -22.26 -7.10 7.85
C TYR A 94 -22.02 -5.71 8.48
N ASN A 95 -23.03 -5.13 9.15
CA ASN A 95 -22.93 -3.80 9.74
C ASN A 95 -21.88 -3.69 10.86
N LYS A 96 -21.48 -4.82 11.47
CA LYS A 96 -20.36 -4.82 12.42
C LYS A 96 -19.01 -4.50 11.75
N TYR A 97 -18.85 -4.77 10.45
CA TYR A 97 -17.66 -4.36 9.69
C TYR A 97 -17.66 -2.85 9.36
N LEU A 98 -18.79 -2.17 9.57
CA LEU A 98 -18.96 -0.74 9.27
C LEU A 98 -19.19 0.11 10.52
N THR A 99 -18.87 -0.40 11.72
CA THR A 99 -19.12 0.33 12.98
C THR A 99 -18.46 1.71 13.00
N HIS A 100 -17.28 1.85 12.39
CA HIS A 100 -16.59 3.14 12.27
C HIS A 100 -17.36 4.19 11.43
N LYS A 101 -18.32 3.74 10.63
CA LYS A 101 -19.16 4.59 9.76
C LYS A 101 -20.58 4.75 10.30
N LEU A 102 -21.13 3.72 10.93
CA LEU A 102 -22.53 3.66 11.35
C LEU A 102 -22.76 4.18 12.77
N VAL A 103 -21.73 4.23 13.62
CA VAL A 103 -21.86 4.73 14.99
C VAL A 103 -21.44 6.19 15.04
N ASP A 104 -22.35 7.05 15.52
CA ASP A 104 -22.05 8.45 15.76
C ASP A 104 -20.96 8.63 16.82
N ASN A 105 -20.05 9.58 16.59
CA ASN A 105 -18.91 9.85 17.46
C ASN A 105 -18.03 8.61 17.75
N TYR A 106 -17.90 7.71 16.77
CA TYR A 106 -17.08 6.51 16.90
C TYR A 106 -15.64 6.84 17.28
N GLY A 107 -15.16 6.28 18.39
CA GLY A 107 -13.75 6.34 18.77
C GLY A 107 -12.95 5.26 18.07
N ILE A 108 -11.75 5.59 17.59
CA ILE A 108 -10.81 4.60 17.02
C ILE A 108 -10.49 3.54 18.08
N ASP A 109 -10.78 2.27 17.86
CA ASP A 109 -10.48 1.21 18.84
C ASP A 109 -9.04 0.69 18.71
N ASN A 110 -8.46 0.86 17.53
CA ASN A 110 -7.10 0.43 17.24
C ASN A 110 -6.05 1.23 18.03
N LYS A 111 -5.31 0.54 18.90
CA LYS A 111 -4.30 1.14 19.77
C LYS A 111 -3.09 1.65 18.99
N GLU A 112 -2.63 0.91 18.00
CA GLU A 112 -1.47 1.30 17.19
C GLU A 112 -1.79 2.57 16.40
N LEU A 113 -2.97 2.61 15.76
CA LEU A 113 -3.44 3.81 15.07
C LEU A 113 -3.57 5.01 16.02
N LYS A 114 -4.15 4.83 17.22
CA LYS A 114 -4.23 5.89 18.24
C LYS A 114 -2.86 6.45 18.60
N ILE A 115 -1.91 5.57 18.93
CA ILE A 115 -0.53 5.95 19.29
C ILE A 115 0.14 6.69 18.12
N ALA A 116 -0.06 6.22 16.89
CA ALA A 116 0.49 6.86 15.69
C ALA A 116 -0.06 8.28 15.51
N LEU A 117 -1.37 8.48 15.69
CA LEU A 117 -2.02 9.78 15.58
C LEU A 117 -1.58 10.75 16.69
N GLU A 118 -1.49 10.30 17.95
CA GLU A 118 -1.06 11.12 19.09
C GLU A 118 0.42 11.54 19.02
N ARG A 119 1.27 10.71 18.42
CA ARG A 119 2.69 11.07 18.18
C ARG A 119 2.83 12.11 17.08
N ASN A 120 1.89 12.13 16.14
CA ASN A 120 1.92 12.94 14.94
C ASN A 120 0.93 14.12 15.00
N ASN A 121 0.91 14.85 16.12
CA ASN A 121 0.10 16.07 16.32
C ASN A 121 0.36 17.20 15.31
N LYS A 122 1.34 17.00 14.40
CA LYS A 122 1.76 17.91 13.32
C LYS A 122 1.50 17.36 11.93
N TRP A 123 0.77 16.24 11.75
CA TRP A 123 0.22 15.93 10.44
C TRP A 123 -0.80 17.03 10.11
N SER A 124 -0.29 18.11 9.54
CA SER A 124 -1.07 19.12 8.88
C SER A 124 -2.05 18.38 7.98
N ARG A 125 -3.34 18.60 8.21
CA ARG A 125 -4.32 18.43 7.13
C ARG A 125 -3.70 19.07 5.89
N ASN A 126 -3.88 18.48 4.71
CA ASN A 126 -3.38 18.95 3.42
C ASN A 126 -3.62 20.48 3.20
N GLU A 127 -2.83 21.32 3.86
CA GLU A 127 -2.95 22.78 3.84
C GLU A 127 -2.11 23.33 2.68
N PHE A 128 -1.21 22.51 2.10
CA PHE A 128 -0.24 22.93 1.09
C PHE A 128 -0.25 22.18 -0.25
N GLY A 129 -1.18 21.24 -0.51
CA GLY A 129 -1.28 20.59 -1.83
C GLY A 129 -1.30 19.07 -1.79
N ASN A 130 -0.68 18.42 -2.78
CA ASN A 130 -0.67 16.97 -2.91
C ASN A 130 0.41 16.35 -1.99
N TYR A 131 0.22 15.12 -1.50
CA TYR A 131 1.11 14.46 -0.53
C TYR A 131 2.58 14.33 -0.99
N VAL A 132 2.83 14.37 -2.30
CA VAL A 132 4.18 14.39 -2.88
C VAL A 132 4.89 15.69 -2.52
N ASP A 133 4.21 16.84 -2.63
CA ASP A 133 4.81 18.15 -2.35
C ASP A 133 5.21 18.25 -0.87
N GLU A 134 4.36 17.74 0.03
CA GLU A 134 4.64 17.67 1.47
C GLU A 134 5.82 16.74 1.77
N PHE A 135 5.89 15.58 1.11
CA PHE A 135 7.01 14.66 1.23
C PHE A 135 8.32 15.28 0.71
N GLU A 136 8.27 15.98 -0.43
CA GLU A 136 9.42 16.70 -0.98
C GLU A 136 9.89 17.79 -0.03
N CYS A 137 8.97 18.55 0.57
CA CYS A 137 9.27 19.56 1.59
C CYS A 137 9.87 18.93 2.85
N LEU A 138 9.32 17.81 3.32
CA LEU A 138 9.86 17.04 4.44
C LEU A 138 11.30 16.61 4.16
N VAL A 139 11.57 16.04 2.98
CA VAL A 139 12.91 15.61 2.56
C VAL A 139 13.86 16.81 2.51
N CYS A 140 13.46 17.91 1.87
CA CYS A 140 14.27 19.14 1.79
C CYS A 140 14.60 19.71 3.18
N ASN A 141 13.60 19.81 4.06
CA ASN A 141 13.77 20.30 5.42
C ASN A 141 14.71 19.39 6.22
N ASN A 142 14.60 18.08 6.08
CA ASN A 142 15.51 17.14 6.75
C ASN A 142 16.94 17.31 6.23
N ILE A 143 17.15 17.41 4.91
CA ILE A 143 18.46 17.63 4.29
C ILE A 143 19.09 18.94 4.80
N GLN A 144 18.35 20.06 4.78
CA GLN A 144 18.86 21.35 5.24
C GLN A 144 19.23 21.34 6.73
N ASN A 145 18.48 20.61 7.55
CA ASN A 145 18.71 20.50 8.99
C ASN A 145 19.69 19.38 9.38
N MET A 146 20.23 18.60 8.42
CA MET A 146 21.17 17.48 8.71
C MET A 146 22.44 17.93 9.44
N ASN A 147 22.86 19.19 9.32
CA ASN A 147 24.00 19.72 10.07
C ASN A 147 23.79 19.76 11.60
N LYS A 148 22.60 19.43 12.12
CA LYS A 148 22.27 19.46 13.56
C LYS A 148 21.78 18.13 14.15
N GLN A 149 21.63 17.05 13.38
CA GLN A 149 21.06 15.78 13.87
C GLN A 149 21.95 14.55 13.60
N LYS A 150 21.88 13.56 14.50
CA LYS A 150 22.46 12.22 14.29
C LYS A 150 21.86 11.60 13.02
N THR A 151 22.72 11.09 12.14
CA THR A 151 22.34 10.30 10.97
C THR A 151 21.45 9.13 11.39
N LYS A 152 20.20 9.12 10.93
CA LYS A 152 19.33 7.95 11.05
C LYS A 152 19.60 7.05 9.85
N ILE A 153 20.37 5.99 10.07
CA ILE A 153 20.60 4.98 9.04
C ILE A 153 19.43 4.00 9.11
N VAL A 154 18.65 4.03 8.05
CA VAL A 154 17.61 3.05 7.80
C VAL A 154 18.28 1.72 7.46
N ASP A 155 17.84 0.62 8.09
CA ASP A 155 18.39 -0.70 7.77
C ASP A 155 17.81 -1.25 6.46
N LEU A 156 18.42 -2.31 5.93
CA LEU A 156 17.96 -2.95 4.69
C LEU A 156 16.52 -3.46 4.76
N LYS A 157 15.95 -3.65 5.95
CA LYS A 157 14.61 -4.23 6.13
C LYS A 157 13.50 -3.21 5.99
N HIS A 158 13.81 -1.92 6.13
CA HIS A 158 12.80 -0.85 6.17
C HIS A 158 12.00 -0.66 4.87
N TYR A 159 12.50 -1.17 3.75
CA TYR A 159 11.79 -1.18 2.46
C TYR A 159 11.98 -2.50 1.70
N ASP A 160 12.28 -3.59 2.42
CA ASP A 160 12.41 -4.89 1.78
C ASP A 160 11.02 -5.43 1.46
N CYS A 161 10.78 -5.67 0.18
CA CYS A 161 9.58 -6.38 -0.25
C CYS A 161 9.97 -7.80 -0.67
N PRO A 162 9.45 -8.84 -0.01
CA PRO A 162 9.83 -10.21 -0.34
C PRO A 162 9.42 -10.57 -1.77
N LEU A 163 10.11 -11.58 -2.31
CA LEU A 163 9.77 -12.17 -3.59
C LEU A 163 8.31 -12.66 -3.57
N PRO A 164 7.51 -12.41 -4.62
CA PRO A 164 6.11 -12.81 -4.63
C PRO A 164 5.92 -14.31 -4.42
N ILE A 165 4.94 -14.65 -3.58
CA ILE A 165 4.56 -16.02 -3.24
C ILE A 165 3.16 -16.26 -3.78
N HIS A 166 2.94 -17.41 -4.41
CA HIS A 166 1.63 -17.79 -4.90
C HIS A 166 0.60 -17.82 -3.74
N PRO A 167 -0.53 -17.10 -3.82
CA PRO A 167 -1.48 -16.94 -2.71
C PRO A 167 -2.02 -18.26 -2.16
N ILE A 168 -2.29 -19.21 -3.07
CA ILE A 168 -2.82 -20.55 -2.74
C ILE A 168 -1.70 -21.56 -2.43
N LYS A 169 -0.75 -21.76 -3.35
CA LYS A 169 0.31 -22.78 -3.20
C LYS A 169 1.34 -22.45 -2.12
N LYS A 170 1.43 -21.19 -1.68
CA LYS A 170 2.45 -20.68 -0.74
C LYS A 170 3.90 -20.94 -1.20
N THR A 171 4.11 -21.07 -2.50
CA THR A 171 5.42 -21.25 -3.14
C THR A 171 5.68 -20.13 -4.13
N THR A 172 6.94 -19.79 -4.34
CA THR A 172 7.35 -18.91 -5.44
C THR A 172 7.28 -19.67 -6.77
N ASP A 173 6.73 -19.01 -7.80
CA ASP A 173 6.76 -19.50 -9.17
C ASP A 173 7.60 -18.54 -10.03
N HIS A 174 8.85 -18.91 -10.32
CA HIS A 174 9.77 -18.09 -11.11
C HIS A 174 9.35 -17.93 -12.58
N GLN A 175 8.38 -18.72 -13.07
CA GLN A 175 7.83 -18.57 -14.40
C GLN A 175 6.70 -17.54 -14.43
N ASN A 176 6.09 -17.26 -13.28
CA ASN A 176 5.02 -16.28 -13.13
C ASN A 176 5.50 -14.87 -13.48
N TRP A 177 4.64 -14.12 -14.15
CA TRP A 177 4.94 -12.76 -14.59
C TRP A 177 5.23 -11.83 -13.40
N TRP A 178 4.53 -11.96 -12.27
CA TRP A 178 4.71 -11.15 -11.07
C TRP A 178 6.10 -11.34 -10.45
N THR A 179 6.55 -12.60 -10.35
CA THR A 179 7.89 -12.93 -9.86
C THR A 179 8.97 -12.44 -10.83
N LYS A 180 8.77 -12.58 -12.14
CA LYS A 180 9.69 -12.05 -13.15
C LYS A 180 9.82 -10.53 -13.08
N GLN A 181 8.70 -9.82 -12.95
CA GLN A 181 8.68 -8.37 -12.80
C GLN A 181 9.41 -7.94 -11.52
N TRP A 182 9.18 -8.60 -10.39
CA TRP A 182 9.91 -8.32 -9.15
C TRP A 182 11.43 -8.44 -9.34
N ILE A 183 11.89 -9.53 -10.00
CA ILE A 183 13.33 -9.73 -10.23
C ILE A 183 13.88 -8.64 -11.15
N LEU A 184 13.17 -8.32 -12.23
CA LEU A 184 13.58 -7.27 -13.17
C LEU A 184 13.68 -5.90 -12.50
N GLU A 185 12.72 -5.55 -11.65
CA GLU A 185 12.72 -4.27 -10.93
C GLU A 185 13.78 -4.23 -9.82
N LYS A 186 14.15 -5.36 -9.23
CA LYS A 186 15.36 -5.46 -8.40
C LYS A 186 16.63 -5.11 -9.19
N CYS A 187 16.73 -5.53 -10.45
CA CYS A 187 17.82 -5.10 -11.34
C CYS A 187 17.74 -3.58 -11.57
N GLY A 188 16.54 -3.04 -11.79
CA GLY A 188 16.30 -1.61 -11.97
C GLY A 188 16.77 -0.78 -10.79
N ALA A 189 16.46 -1.21 -9.56
CA ALA A 189 16.95 -0.58 -8.33
C ALA A 189 18.49 -0.57 -8.26
N LYS A 190 19.15 -1.67 -8.67
CA LYS A 190 20.62 -1.75 -8.70
C LYS A 190 21.23 -0.79 -9.72
N VAL A 191 20.64 -0.68 -10.92
CA VAL A 191 21.04 0.31 -11.93
C VAL A 191 20.84 1.72 -11.37
N LEU A 192 19.70 2.01 -10.75
CA LEU A 192 19.41 3.32 -10.18
C LEU A 192 20.47 3.72 -9.13
N VAL A 193 20.85 2.79 -8.25
CA VAL A 193 21.93 3.00 -7.27
C VAL A 193 23.27 3.32 -7.95
N GLN A 194 23.59 2.66 -9.06
CA GLN A 194 24.81 2.96 -9.82
C GLN A 194 24.77 4.37 -10.42
N TYR A 195 23.62 4.79 -10.96
CA TYR A 195 23.47 6.13 -11.52
C TYR A 195 23.63 7.20 -10.45
N LEU A 196 22.96 7.02 -9.30
CA LEU A 196 23.03 7.93 -8.17
C LEU A 196 24.46 8.04 -7.60
N LYS A 197 25.15 6.91 -7.40
CA LYS A 197 26.53 6.91 -6.85
C LYS A 197 27.56 7.56 -7.78
N ASN A 198 27.31 7.56 -9.08
CA ASN A 198 28.22 8.10 -10.08
C ASN A 198 27.76 9.46 -10.64
N ASN A 199 26.72 10.08 -10.06
CA ASN A 199 26.13 11.34 -10.53
C ASN A 199 25.77 11.33 -12.03
N LEU A 200 25.23 10.21 -12.52
CA LEU A 200 24.83 10.06 -13.93
C LEU A 200 23.40 10.52 -14.15
N THR A 201 23.16 11.24 -15.24
CA THR A 201 21.80 11.57 -15.69
C THR A 201 21.08 10.30 -16.15
N ILE A 202 19.85 10.11 -15.69
CA ILE A 202 19.03 8.96 -16.09
C ILE A 202 18.47 9.22 -17.49
N ASN A 203 18.96 8.46 -18.46
CA ASN A 203 18.34 8.31 -19.77
C ASN A 203 17.56 6.98 -19.77
N MET A 204 16.27 7.03 -20.09
CA MET A 204 15.38 5.86 -19.98
C MET A 204 15.79 4.68 -20.87
N GLU A 205 16.29 4.95 -22.08
CA GLU A 205 16.72 3.89 -22.99
C GLU A 205 17.96 3.15 -22.44
N ASN A 206 18.95 3.90 -21.96
CA ASN A 206 20.15 3.33 -21.34
C ASN A 206 19.83 2.61 -20.03
N PHE A 207 18.89 3.15 -19.24
CA PHE A 207 18.45 2.54 -17.99
C PHE A 207 17.80 1.19 -18.24
N GLU A 208 16.85 1.11 -19.18
CA GLU A 208 16.16 -0.14 -19.52
C GLU A 208 17.12 -1.17 -20.11
N LYS A 209 18.04 -0.75 -20.98
CA LYS A 209 19.08 -1.64 -21.52
C LYS A 209 19.97 -2.22 -20.41
N SER A 210 20.44 -1.38 -19.49
CA SER A 210 21.28 -1.82 -18.36
C SER A 210 20.51 -2.76 -17.42
N LYS A 211 19.23 -2.49 -17.20
CA LYS A 211 18.33 -3.33 -16.39
C LYS A 211 18.20 -4.72 -17.00
N ILE A 212 17.94 -4.82 -18.30
CA ILE A 212 17.84 -6.09 -19.03
C ILE A 212 19.19 -6.82 -19.05
N ASP A 213 20.31 -6.13 -19.26
CA ASP A 213 21.63 -6.74 -19.26
C ASP A 213 21.97 -7.40 -17.92
N LEU A 214 21.62 -6.75 -16.79
CA LEU A 214 21.78 -7.35 -15.46
C LEU A 214 20.87 -8.56 -15.26
N TYR A 215 19.62 -8.48 -15.74
CA TYR A 215 18.66 -9.57 -15.65
C TYR A 215 19.15 -10.82 -16.40
N VAL A 216 19.58 -10.67 -17.66
CA VAL A 216 20.09 -11.77 -18.49
C VAL A 216 21.35 -12.40 -17.89
N LYS A 217 22.21 -11.61 -17.25
CA LYS A 217 23.42 -12.10 -16.57
C LYS A 217 23.17 -12.69 -15.19
N ASN A 218 21.92 -12.67 -14.69
CA ASN A 218 21.56 -13.04 -13.32
C ASN A 218 22.39 -12.28 -12.26
N GLN A 219 22.61 -10.98 -12.50
CA GLN A 219 23.44 -10.09 -11.69
C GLN A 219 22.61 -9.04 -10.96
N CYS A 220 21.36 -9.38 -10.62
CA CYS A 220 20.49 -8.58 -9.76
C CYS A 220 20.81 -8.95 -8.30
#